data_AF-A0A9E0R0G6-F1
#
_entry.id   AF-A0A9E0R0G6-F1
#
_cell.length_a   1.000
_cell.length_b   1.000
_cell.length_c   1.000
_cell.angle_alpha   90.00
_cell.angle_beta   90.00
_cell.angle_gamma   90.00
#
_symmetry.space_group_name_H-M   'P 1'
#
loop_
_entity.id
_entity.type
_entity.pdbx_description
1 polymer ?
#
loop_
_entity_poly.entity_id
_entity_poly.type
_entity_poly.pdbx_seq_one_letter_code
_entity_poly.pdbx_strand_id
1 'polypeptide(L)' 'FGEGDISTPFGGYKQSGFGGRDNSIHAHDQFTQLKTIWLDLA' A
#
# COMPACT_ATOMS: atom_id res chain seq x y z
N PHE A 1 9.05 20.61 2.34
CA PHE A 1 9.17 19.25 1.81
C PHE A 1 8.03 19.07 0.83
N GLY A 2 8.32 19.23 -0.47
CA GLY A 2 7.35 18.81 -1.48
C GLY A 2 7.42 17.30 -1.48
N GLU A 3 6.52 16.65 -0.75
CA GLU A 3 6.20 15.25 -1.04
C GLU A 3 5.98 15.18 -2.55
N GLY A 4 6.70 14.27 -3.21
CA GLY A 4 6.71 14.20 -4.67
C GLY A 4 5.31 13.99 -5.25
N ASP A 5 5.26 13.81 -6.56
CA ASP A 5 4.02 13.51 -7.28
C ASP A 5 3.18 12.42 -6.58
N ILE A 6 1.85 12.60 -6.53
CA ILE A 6 0.92 11.76 -5.75
C ILE A 6 0.94 10.28 -6.18
N SER A 7 1.39 9.99 -7.40
CA SER A 7 1.56 8.63 -7.88
C SER A 7 2.82 7.95 -7.36
N THR A 8 3.75 8.70 -6.75
CA THR A 8 5.03 8.17 -6.26
C THR A 8 4.86 7.64 -4.83
N PRO A 9 5.10 6.36 -4.57
CA PRO A 9 5.02 5.82 -3.21
C PRO A 9 6.12 6.42 -2.32
N PHE A 10 5.75 6.86 -1.13
CA PHE A 10 6.65 7.38 -0.11
C PHE A 10 6.64 6.50 1.14
N GLY A 11 7.79 6.27 1.75
CA GLY A 11 7.85 5.51 3.00
C GLY A 11 9.28 5.12 3.39
N GLY A 12 9.48 4.90 4.68
CA GLY A 12 10.79 4.61 5.24
C GLY A 12 11.18 3.13 5.19
N TYR A 13 12.46 2.89 5.50
CA TYR A 13 13.01 1.58 5.80
C TYR A 13 13.63 1.57 7.21
N LYS A 14 13.67 0.39 7.86
CA LYS A 14 14.27 0.19 9.20
C LYS A 14 13.63 1.14 10.24
N GLN A 15 14.44 1.95 10.91
CA GLN A 15 13.98 2.87 11.95
C GLN A 15 13.16 4.06 11.40
N SER A 16 13.16 4.29 10.09
CA SER A 16 12.33 5.32 9.45
C SER A 16 10.93 4.83 9.05
N GLY A 17 10.62 3.55 9.25
CA GLY A 17 9.34 2.92 8.89
C GLY A 17 9.52 1.51 8.34
N PHE A 18 8.48 0.69 8.43
CA PHE A 18 8.45 -0.66 7.87
C PHE A 18 7.04 -1.05 7.45
N GLY A 19 6.87 -1.56 6.22
CA GLY A 19 5.62 -2.10 5.71
C GLY A 19 4.61 -1.06 5.18
N GLY A 20 4.60 0.17 5.70
CA GLY A 20 3.72 1.25 5.24
C GLY A 20 4.29 2.08 4.08
N ARG A 21 3.41 2.52 3.18
CA ARG A 21 3.68 3.47 2.10
C ARG A 21 2.56 4.50 2.00
N ASP A 22 2.90 5.77 2.10
CA ASP A 22 2.00 6.89 1.84
C ASP A 22 2.04 7.23 0.35
N ASN A 23 0.96 7.84 -0.15
CA ASN A 23 0.75 8.14 -1.58
C ASN A 23 0.70 6.88 -2.47
N SER A 24 0.33 7.08 -3.75
CA SER A 24 0.14 6.02 -4.75
C SER A 24 -0.90 4.94 -4.38
N ILE A 25 -1.09 3.97 -5.27
CA ILE A 25 -1.98 2.83 -5.02
C ILE A 25 -1.50 1.93 -3.88
N HIS A 26 -0.20 1.95 -3.56
CA HIS A 26 0.38 1.12 -2.50
C HIS A 26 -0.12 1.50 -1.10
N ALA A 27 -0.65 2.72 -0.93
CA ALA A 27 -1.27 3.12 0.33
C ALA A 27 -2.55 2.33 0.63
N HIS A 28 -3.24 1.79 -0.38
CA HIS A 28 -4.47 1.02 -0.17
C HIS A 28 -4.22 -0.28 0.62
N ASP A 29 -3.05 -0.89 0.49
CA ASP A 29 -2.70 -2.12 1.22
C ASP A 29 -2.62 -1.89 2.73
N GLN A 30 -2.45 -0.64 3.19
CA GLN A 30 -2.45 -0.32 4.63
C GLN A 30 -3.86 -0.26 5.24
N PHE A 31 -4.87 0.09 4.42
CA PHE A 31 -6.23 0.36 4.89
C PHE A 31 -7.26 -0.66 4.40
N THR A 32 -6.82 -1.61 3.57
CA THR A 32 -7.66 -2.68 3.03
C THR A 32 -7.00 -4.03 3.26
N GLN A 33 -7.79 -5.10 3.21
CA GLN A 33 -7.29 -6.48 3.32
C GLN A 33 -7.71 -7.28 2.10
N LEU A 34 -6.77 -8.08 1.57
CA LEU A 34 -7.06 -9.00 0.49
C LEU A 34 -7.89 -10.17 1.02
N LYS A 35 -9.07 -10.38 0.43
CA LYS A 35 -9.94 -11.52 0.74
C LYS A 35 -9.98 -12.48 -0.45
N THR A 36 -9.48 -13.69 -0.26
CA THR A 36 -9.57 -14.76 -1.27
C THR A 36 -10.92 -15.46 -1.18
N ILE A 37 -11.64 -15.56 -2.31
CA ILE A 37 -12.91 -16.28 -2.42
C ILE A 37 -12.76 -17.33 -3.53
N TRP A 38 -12.98 -18.59 -3.18
CA TRP A 38 -12.97 -19.71 -4.11
C TRP A 38 -14.40 -19.97 -4.59
N LEU A 39 -14.57 -20.11 -5.90
CA LEU A 39 -15.87 -20.37 -6.53
C LEU A 39 -15.76 -21.64 -7.37
N ASP A 40 -16.69 -22.57 -7.15
CA ASP A 40 -16.92 -23.74 -8.01
C ASP A 40 -18.30 -23.56 -8.65
N LEU A 41 -18.36 -23.67 -9.98
CA LEU A 41 -19.54 -23.32 -10.79
C LEU A 41 -20.17 -24.53 -11.50
N ALA A 42 -19.68 -25.74 -11.23
CA ALA A 42 -20.11 -26.97 -11.87
C ALA A 42 -21.40 -27.57 -11.27
#